data_AF-A0A1E7G8J3-F1
#
_entry.id   AF-A0A1E7G8J3-F1
#
_cell.length_a   1.000
_cell.length_b   1.000
_cell.length_c   1.000
_cell.angle_alpha   90.00
_cell.angle_beta   90.00
_cell.angle_gamma   90.00
#
_symmetry.space_group_name_H-M   'P 1'
#
loop_
_entity.id
_entity.type
_entity.pdbx_description
1 polymer ?
#
loop_
_entity_poly.entity_id
_entity_poly.type
_entity_poly.pdbx_seq_one_letter_code
_entity_poly.pdbx_strand_id
1 'polypeptide(L)'
;MGEIMRRKLVILMVLFSMFLAIGCTGKGKTVDVRIQNSTFYPDSITISLGDTVKWTNLDSTPHTVIGTYFSSGNISNEASYEYTFTKAGTYN
;
A
#
# COMPACT_ATOMS: atom_id res chain seq x y z
N MET A 1 -7.25 48.84 21.76
CA MET A 1 -6.04 47.99 21.57
C MET A 1 -6.32 46.48 21.52
N GLY A 2 -7.43 45.96 22.06
CA GLY A 2 -7.73 44.51 22.08
C GLY A 2 -8.14 43.88 20.72
N GLU A 3 -8.88 44.60 19.89
CA GLU A 3 -9.41 44.08 18.61
C GLU A 3 -8.32 43.86 17.55
N ILE A 4 -7.25 44.66 17.57
CA ILE A 4 -6.10 44.54 16.66
C ILE A 4 -5.24 43.31 17.02
N MET A 5 -5.06 43.02 18.32
CA MET A 5 -4.34 41.81 18.77
C MET A 5 -5.13 40.52 18.51
N ARG A 6 -6.47 40.55 18.62
CA ARG A 6 -7.34 39.41 18.27
C ARG A 6 -7.27 39.06 16.77
N ARG A 7 -7.26 40.05 15.88
CA ARG A 7 -7.13 39.82 14.42
C ARG A 7 -5.74 39.32 14.01
N LYS A 8 -4.67 39.83 14.64
CA LYS A 8 -3.29 39.37 14.38
C LYS A 8 -3.04 37.95 14.91
N LEU A 9 -3.67 37.57 16.03
CA LEU A 9 -3.56 36.22 16.59
C LEU A 9 -4.25 35.17 15.72
N VAL A 10 -5.42 35.49 15.14
CA VAL A 10 -6.15 34.60 14.22
C VAL A 10 -5.39 34.40 12.89
N ILE A 11 -4.81 35.47 12.31
CA ILE A 11 -4.04 35.38 11.06
C ILE A 11 -2.74 34.57 11.26
N LEU A 12 -2.09 34.69 12.42
CA LEU A 12 -0.90 33.92 12.76
C LEU A 12 -1.22 32.42 12.98
N MET A 13 -2.40 32.09 13.50
CA MET A 13 -2.86 30.69 13.66
C MET A 13 -3.19 30.03 12.31
N VAL A 14 -3.79 30.76 11.36
CA VAL A 14 -4.08 30.21 10.02
C VAL A 14 -2.80 29.98 9.23
N LEU A 15 -1.81 30.89 9.30
CA LEU A 15 -0.52 30.73 8.62
C LEU A 15 0.35 29.62 9.24
N PHE A 16 0.19 29.32 10.54
CA PHE A 16 0.87 28.20 11.19
C PHE A 16 0.22 26.84 10.85
N SER A 17 -1.08 26.82 10.54
CA SER A 17 -1.80 25.60 10.17
C SER A 17 -1.53 25.09 8.74
N MET A 18 -0.90 25.92 7.89
CA MET A 18 -0.64 25.59 6.48
C MET A 18 0.74 24.94 6.23
N PHE A 19 1.51 24.66 7.29
CA PHE A 19 2.86 24.07 7.24
C PHE A 19 2.99 22.74 8.00
N LEU A 20 1.89 21.98 8.16
CA LEU A 20 1.94 20.63 8.74
C LEU A 20 1.19 19.58 7.89
N ALA A 21 1.32 19.67 6.58
CA ALA A 21 1.01 18.56 5.68
C ALA A 21 2.29 18.06 5.01
N ILE A 22 3.36 17.86 5.79
CA ILE A 22 4.42 16.93 5.39
C ILE A 22 3.77 15.57 5.54
N GLY A 23 3.19 15.08 4.45
CA GLY A 23 2.59 13.76 4.39
C GLY A 23 3.53 12.75 4.99
N CYS A 24 3.05 11.98 5.96
CA CYS A 24 3.69 10.75 6.36
C CYS A 24 3.67 9.82 5.14
N THR A 25 4.64 9.93 4.23
CA THR A 25 5.00 8.84 3.34
C THR A 25 5.69 7.80 4.21
N GLY A 26 4.91 7.10 5.02
CA GLY A 26 5.34 5.84 5.57
C GLY A 26 5.60 4.92 4.38
N LYS A 27 6.81 4.34 4.31
CA LYS A 27 7.08 3.26 3.37
C LYS A 27 6.03 2.17 3.64
N GLY A 28 5.19 1.88 2.65
CA GLY A 28 4.17 0.84 2.76
C GLY A 28 4.80 -0.50 3.20
N LYS A 29 4.03 -1.29 3.94
CA LYS A 29 4.49 -2.59 4.42
C LYS A 29 4.44 -3.60 3.27
N THR A 30 5.29 -4.61 3.33
CA THR A 30 5.18 -5.79 2.47
C THR A 30 4.40 -6.87 3.21
N VAL A 31 3.39 -7.43 2.57
CA VAL A 31 2.60 -8.56 3.05
C VAL A 31 2.89 -9.77 2.18
N ASP A 32 3.36 -10.85 2.79
CA ASP A 32 3.71 -12.08 2.09
C ASP A 32 2.49 -13.00 1.88
N VAL A 33 2.37 -13.52 0.66
CA VAL A 33 1.41 -14.56 0.26
C VAL A 33 2.21 -15.69 -0.38
N ARG A 34 1.98 -16.93 0.06
CA ARG A 34 2.63 -18.10 -0.53
C ARG A 34 1.70 -18.76 -1.52
N ILE A 35 2.25 -19.28 -2.61
CA ILE A 35 1.56 -20.21 -3.51
C ILE A 35 2.08 -21.60 -3.17
N GLN A 36 1.24 -22.43 -2.60
CA GLN A 36 1.59 -23.81 -2.22
C GLN A 36 0.38 -24.71 -2.48
N ASN A 37 0.58 -25.93 -2.92
CA ASN A 37 -0.51 -26.86 -3.27
C ASN A 37 -1.54 -26.20 -4.22
N SER A 38 -1.07 -25.40 -5.18
CA SER A 38 -1.90 -24.62 -6.12
C SER A 38 -2.92 -23.69 -5.45
N THR A 39 -2.63 -23.22 -4.24
CA THR A 39 -3.50 -22.36 -3.43
C THR A 39 -2.71 -21.18 -2.83
N PHE A 40 -3.37 -20.02 -2.69
CA PHE A 40 -2.79 -18.87 -1.98
C PHE A 40 -2.92 -19.03 -0.46
N TYR A 41 -1.84 -18.70 0.27
CA TYR A 41 -1.81 -18.69 1.74
C TYR A 41 -1.23 -17.38 2.28
N PRO A 42 -2.04 -16.58 3.02
CA PRO A 42 -3.49 -16.72 3.17
C PRO A 42 -4.25 -16.56 1.82
N ASP A 43 -5.50 -17.02 1.77
CA ASP A 43 -6.37 -16.93 0.59
C ASP A 43 -6.89 -15.50 0.35
N SER A 44 -6.96 -14.70 1.41
CA SER A 44 -7.38 -13.31 1.39
C SER A 44 -6.58 -12.49 2.42
N ILE A 45 -6.36 -11.22 2.09
CA ILE A 45 -5.68 -10.25 2.96
C ILE A 45 -6.37 -8.90 2.87
N THR A 46 -6.30 -8.14 3.96
CA THR A 46 -6.64 -6.72 3.99
C THR A 46 -5.35 -5.95 4.24
N ILE A 47 -5.04 -5.00 3.36
CA ILE A 47 -3.82 -4.18 3.42
C ILE A 47 -4.17 -2.70 3.43
N SER A 48 -3.21 -1.85 3.78
CA SER A 48 -3.37 -0.39 3.69
C SER A 48 -2.99 0.12 2.30
N LEU A 49 -3.50 1.29 1.94
CA LEU A 49 -3.06 1.99 0.73
C LEU A 49 -1.55 2.22 0.78
N GLY A 50 -0.87 1.88 -0.32
CA GLY A 50 0.58 1.97 -0.45
C GLY A 50 1.34 0.72 -0.01
N ASP A 51 0.68 -0.28 0.56
CA ASP A 51 1.31 -1.57 0.88
C ASP A 51 1.61 -2.38 -0.39
N THR A 52 2.62 -3.24 -0.29
CA THR A 52 3.02 -4.19 -1.33
C THR A 52 2.61 -5.59 -0.93
N VAL A 53 2.03 -6.34 -1.86
CA VAL A 53 1.85 -7.78 -1.69
C VAL A 53 2.95 -8.50 -2.45
N LYS A 54 3.58 -9.46 -1.79
CA LYS A 54 4.61 -10.33 -2.35
C LYS A 54 4.08 -11.75 -2.43
N TRP A 55 3.94 -12.27 -3.64
CA TRP A 55 3.60 -13.67 -3.87
C TRP A 55 4.87 -14.47 -4.11
N THR A 56 5.08 -15.54 -3.35
CA THR A 56 6.20 -16.47 -3.54
C THR A 56 5.68 -17.84 -3.95
N ASN A 57 6.18 -18.37 -5.06
CA ASN A 57 5.81 -19.71 -5.50
C ASN A 57 6.66 -20.77 -4.78
N LEU A 58 6.02 -21.61 -3.97
CA LEU A 58 6.65 -22.74 -3.29
C LEU A 58 6.32 -24.09 -3.93
N ASP A 59 5.52 -24.11 -4.98
CA ASP A 59 5.29 -25.29 -5.80
C ASP A 59 6.39 -25.47 -6.84
N SER A 60 6.60 -26.71 -7.29
CA SER A 60 7.53 -27.01 -8.39
C SER A 60 7.01 -26.57 -9.75
N THR A 61 5.68 -26.43 -9.89
CA THR A 61 5.03 -25.96 -11.12
C THR A 61 5.03 -24.43 -11.15
N PRO A 62 5.39 -23.80 -12.28
CA PRO A 62 5.25 -22.36 -12.43
C PRO A 62 3.80 -21.91 -12.32
N HIS A 63 3.57 -20.82 -11.58
CA HIS A 63 2.25 -20.21 -11.40
C HIS A 63 2.24 -18.76 -11.87
N THR A 64 1.06 -18.18 -12.00
CA THR A 64 0.89 -16.76 -12.32
C THR A 64 -0.04 -16.09 -11.31
N VAL A 65 0.11 -14.78 -11.14
CA VAL A 65 -0.82 -13.91 -10.43
C VAL A 65 -1.32 -12.88 -11.43
N ILE A 66 -2.63 -12.84 -11.61
CA ILE A 66 -3.31 -11.94 -12.56
C ILE A 66 -4.35 -11.16 -11.76
N GLY A 67 -4.31 -9.84 -11.85
CA GLY A 67 -5.33 -8.95 -11.31
C GLY A 67 -5.74 -7.91 -12.36
N THR A 68 -6.71 -7.06 -12.02
CA THR A 68 -7.27 -6.05 -12.94
C THR A 68 -6.22 -5.13 -13.59
N TYR A 69 -5.14 -4.82 -12.87
CA TYR A 69 -4.12 -3.85 -13.31
C TYR A 69 -2.71 -4.42 -13.38
N PHE A 70 -2.55 -5.73 -13.15
CA PHE A 70 -1.23 -6.33 -13.04
C PHE A 70 -1.24 -7.80 -13.45
N SER A 71 -0.10 -8.25 -13.93
CA SER A 71 0.14 -9.65 -14.28
C SER A 71 1.60 -9.95 -14.01
N SER A 72 1.87 -11.04 -13.29
CA SER A 72 3.23 -11.44 -12.93
C SER A 72 4.02 -12.08 -14.07
N GLY A 73 3.34 -12.58 -15.10
CA GLY A 73 3.90 -13.65 -15.92
C GLY A 73 4.19 -14.91 -15.08
N ASN A 74 5.03 -15.82 -15.58
CA ASN A 74 5.37 -17.05 -14.87
C ASN A 74 6.27 -16.75 -13.66
N ILE A 75 5.84 -17.21 -12.49
CA ILE A 75 6.62 -17.25 -11.25
C ILE A 75 7.12 -18.69 -11.08
N SER A 76 8.40 -18.91 -11.37
CA SER A 76 9.07 -20.20 -11.16
C SER A 76 9.14 -20.58 -9.68
N ASN A 77 9.48 -21.84 -9.39
CA ASN A 77 9.72 -22.31 -8.02
C ASN A 77 10.73 -21.40 -7.28
N GLU A 78 10.41 -21.07 -6.02
CA GLU A 78 11.12 -20.15 -5.12
C GLU A 78 11.20 -18.68 -5.60
N ALA A 79 10.71 -18.35 -6.79
CA ALA A 79 10.65 -16.99 -7.27
C ALA A 79 9.49 -16.23 -6.63
N SER A 80 9.55 -14.89 -6.70
CA SER A 80 8.52 -14.01 -6.16
C SER A 80 8.11 -12.92 -7.15
N TYR A 81 6.87 -12.46 -7.01
CA TYR A 81 6.32 -11.30 -7.68
C TYR A 81 5.79 -10.31 -6.64
N GLU A 82 5.97 -9.02 -6.88
CA GLU A 82 5.53 -7.95 -5.97
C GLU A 82 4.65 -6.93 -6.69
N TYR A 83 3.58 -6.49 -6.04
CA TYR A 83 2.73 -5.40 -6.52
C TYR A 83 2.31 -4.47 -5.39
N THR A 84 2.51 -3.16 -5.58
CA THR A 84 2.11 -2.11 -4.64
C THR A 84 0.72 -1.58 -4.96
N PHE A 85 -0.19 -1.68 -4.00
CA PHE A 85 -1.58 -1.25 -4.16
C PHE A 85 -1.73 0.23 -3.80
N THR A 86 -1.82 1.08 -4.82
CA THR A 86 -1.97 2.54 -4.66
C THR A 86 -3.40 3.04 -4.82
N LYS A 87 -4.35 2.13 -5.09
CA LYS A 87 -5.77 2.42 -5.23
C LYS A 87 -6.56 1.53 -4.27
N ALA A 88 -7.55 2.12 -3.60
CA ALA A 88 -8.38 1.39 -2.67
C ALA A 88 -9.42 0.57 -3.45
N GLY A 89 -9.68 -0.65 -2.99
CA GLY A 89 -10.68 -1.53 -3.59
C GLY A 89 -10.48 -2.99 -3.22
N THR A 90 -11.36 -3.84 -3.74
CA THR A 90 -11.25 -5.29 -3.68
C THR A 90 -10.75 -5.81 -5.02
N TYR A 91 -9.76 -6.70 -4.97
CA TYR A 91 -9.13 -7.31 -6.13
C TYR A 91 -9.31 -8.83 -6.01
N ASN A 92 -9.69 -9.49 -7.11
CA ASN A 92 -9.92 -10.93 -7.19
C ASN A 92 -9.19 -11.50 -8.40
#